data_AF-A0A1F9UX06-F1
#
_entry.id   AF-A0A1F9UX06-F1
#
_cell.length_a   1.000
_cell.length_b   1.000
_cell.length_c   1.000
_cell.angle_alpha   90.00
_cell.angle_beta   90.00
_cell.angle_gamma   90.00
#
_symmetry.space_group_name_H-M   'P 1'
#
loop_
_entity.id
_entity.type
_entity.pdbx_description
1 polymer ?
#
loop_
_entity_poly.entity_id
_entity_poly.type
_entity_poly.pdbx_seq_one_letter_code
_entity_poly.pdbx_strand_id
1 'polypeptide(L)'
;MANGGVRTIADIKSNVTPIWCPGCGDFGVLSALYRAILAMDLDLKNTVIVSGIGCSGRLPIFTKCYGFHGVHGRVLPTATGVKLANPKLTVIAVGGDGDGLAIGGGHFPHAAKRNVDITYIMMDNSVYGLTKGQGSPTTSSDFHLKSLPYGVREVNLNPVALALAYNVSYVARAYSGQIEQMTQLYTDAIRHKGFSFVHSISPCTVFNDTYKYYRERVAGIPKEHDPADKKAALDLWQTRGKVYLGLFYRDLREDLSSQVARLSSGLKAAGGATMEDLLDEFV
;
A
#
# COMPACT_ATOMS: atom_id res chain seq x y z
N MET A 1 -10.34 -15.72 23.14
CA MET A 1 -11.66 -15.84 22.47
C MET A 1 -11.39 -15.95 20.98
N ALA A 2 -11.88 -17.00 20.31
CA ALA A 2 -11.70 -17.14 18.86
C ALA A 2 -12.34 -15.93 18.15
N ASN A 3 -11.56 -15.20 17.34
CA ASN A 3 -12.01 -13.98 16.69
C ASN A 3 -13.02 -14.31 15.58
N GLY A 4 -14.16 -13.64 15.57
CA GLY A 4 -14.90 -13.24 14.36
C GLY A 4 -15.44 -14.28 13.36
N GLY A 5 -15.31 -15.59 13.58
CA GLY A 5 -15.95 -16.60 12.73
C GLY A 5 -15.44 -16.73 11.28
N VAL A 6 -14.35 -16.05 10.90
CA VAL A 6 -13.72 -16.19 9.58
C VAL A 6 -12.95 -17.51 9.54
N ARG A 7 -13.43 -18.47 8.76
CA ARG A 7 -12.77 -19.78 8.61
C ARG A 7 -12.31 -20.03 7.17
N THR A 8 -12.89 -19.30 6.22
CA THR A 8 -12.67 -19.47 4.79
C THR A 8 -12.59 -18.12 4.09
N ILE A 9 -12.06 -18.11 2.86
CA ILE A 9 -12.08 -16.92 2.00
C ILE A 9 -13.53 -16.46 1.70
N ALA A 10 -14.50 -17.37 1.68
CA ALA A 10 -15.90 -17.03 1.44
C ALA A 10 -16.49 -16.15 2.56
N ASP A 11 -15.99 -16.30 3.79
CA ASP A 11 -16.40 -15.48 4.93
C ASP A 11 -15.92 -14.03 4.80
N ILE A 12 -14.87 -13.78 4.01
CA ILE A 12 -14.25 -12.46 3.80
C ILE A 12 -14.87 -11.72 2.61
N LYS A 13 -15.31 -12.45 1.57
CA LYS A 13 -15.92 -11.88 0.36
C LYS A 13 -17.25 -11.20 0.67
N SER A 14 -17.47 -10.02 0.11
CA SER A 14 -18.79 -9.37 0.11
C SER A 14 -19.74 -10.03 -0.88
N ASN A 15 -21.00 -9.59 -0.86
CA ASN A 15 -22.02 -10.04 -1.84
C ASN A 15 -21.88 -9.33 -3.20
N VAL A 16 -20.89 -8.46 -3.37
CA VAL A 16 -20.66 -7.73 -4.62
C VAL A 16 -19.57 -8.45 -5.42
N THR A 17 -19.93 -8.91 -6.61
CA THR A 17 -18.98 -9.54 -7.54
C THR A 17 -17.98 -8.52 -8.07
N PRO A 18 -16.66 -8.80 -8.08
CA PRO A 18 -15.69 -7.93 -8.72
C PRO A 18 -15.97 -7.75 -10.21
N ILE A 19 -16.01 -6.50 -10.65
CA ILE A 19 -16.37 -6.10 -12.02
C ILE A 19 -15.16 -5.71 -12.88
N TRP A 20 -13.95 -6.08 -12.46
CA TRP A 20 -12.75 -5.83 -13.26
C TRP A 20 -12.74 -6.67 -14.53
N CYS A 21 -12.03 -6.19 -15.55
CA CYS A 21 -11.92 -6.86 -16.83
C CYS A 21 -11.32 -8.27 -16.69
N PRO A 22 -11.73 -9.25 -17.50
CA PRO A 22 -11.10 -10.57 -17.52
C PRO A 22 -9.57 -10.48 -17.67
N GLY A 23 -8.86 -11.19 -16.80
CA GLY A 23 -7.39 -11.19 -16.76
C GLY A 23 -6.75 -10.00 -16.06
N CYS A 24 -7.51 -9.03 -15.54
CA CYS A 24 -6.97 -7.91 -14.76
C CYS A 24 -6.13 -8.42 -13.57
N GLY A 25 -4.93 -7.88 -13.39
CA GLY A 25 -4.05 -8.24 -12.27
C GLY A 25 -4.64 -7.96 -10.89
N ASP A 26 -5.63 -7.07 -10.80
CA ASP A 26 -6.27 -6.68 -9.54
C ASP A 26 -6.98 -7.87 -8.87
N PHE A 27 -7.42 -8.87 -9.64
CA PHE A 27 -7.92 -10.13 -9.10
C PHE A 27 -6.86 -10.89 -8.29
N GLY A 28 -5.60 -10.87 -8.74
CA GLY A 28 -4.47 -11.48 -8.02
C GLY A 28 -4.19 -10.76 -6.71
N VAL A 29 -4.21 -9.41 -6.73
CA VAL A 29 -4.06 -8.58 -5.53
C VAL A 29 -5.18 -8.85 -4.52
N LEU A 30 -6.44 -8.88 -4.97
CA LEU A 30 -7.59 -9.17 -4.12
C LEU A 30 -7.50 -10.58 -3.52
N SER A 31 -7.12 -11.57 -4.32
CA SER A 31 -6.93 -12.95 -3.86
C SER A 31 -5.83 -13.05 -2.79
N ALA A 32 -4.69 -12.40 -3.04
CA ALA A 32 -3.58 -12.40 -2.09
C ALA A 32 -3.96 -11.74 -0.76
N LEU A 33 -4.74 -10.64 -0.81
CA LEU A 33 -5.24 -9.96 0.37
C LEU A 33 -6.24 -10.81 1.16
N TYR A 34 -7.17 -11.52 0.50
CA TYR A 34 -8.05 -12.46 1.19
C TYR A 34 -7.27 -13.55 1.93
N ARG A 35 -6.23 -14.10 1.29
CA ARG A 35 -5.36 -15.10 1.91
C ARG A 35 -4.59 -14.52 3.09
N ALA A 36 -4.11 -13.27 3.00
CA ALA A 36 -3.41 -12.60 4.09
C ALA A 36 -4.34 -12.35 5.30
N ILE A 37 -5.56 -11.86 5.06
CA ILE A 37 -6.59 -11.68 6.09
C ILE A 37 -6.90 -13.01 6.79
N LEU A 38 -7.10 -14.09 6.02
CA LEU A 38 -7.37 -15.42 6.57
C LEU A 38 -6.18 -15.98 7.36
N ALA A 39 -4.96 -15.89 6.82
CA ALA A 39 -3.76 -16.41 7.45
C ALA A 39 -3.40 -15.70 8.76
N MET A 40 -3.79 -14.43 8.89
CA MET A 40 -3.58 -13.63 10.09
C MET A 40 -4.74 -13.70 11.08
N ASP A 41 -5.83 -14.42 10.76
CA ASP A 41 -7.06 -14.45 11.56
C ASP A 41 -7.55 -13.04 11.92
N LEU A 42 -7.51 -12.12 10.93
CA LEU A 42 -7.92 -10.74 11.18
C LEU A 42 -9.42 -10.66 11.41
N ASP A 43 -9.79 -9.95 12.47
CA ASP A 43 -11.17 -9.66 12.78
C ASP A 43 -11.71 -8.60 11.79
N LEU A 44 -12.70 -8.98 10.97
CA LEU A 44 -13.21 -8.14 9.89
C LEU A 44 -13.80 -6.82 10.39
N LYS A 45 -14.42 -6.82 11.59
CA LYS A 45 -14.97 -5.59 12.22
C LYS A 45 -13.89 -4.63 12.73
N ASN A 46 -12.67 -5.13 12.94
CA ASN A 46 -11.51 -4.34 13.38
C ASN A 46 -10.50 -4.10 12.24
N THR A 47 -10.86 -4.49 11.01
CA THR A 47 -10.06 -4.28 9.80
C THR A 47 -10.75 -3.26 8.92
N VAL A 48 -10.04 -2.18 8.57
CA VAL A 48 -10.54 -1.11 7.71
C VAL A 48 -9.71 -1.04 6.44
N ILE A 49 -10.37 -1.12 5.28
CA ILE A 49 -9.74 -0.95 3.97
C ILE A 49 -10.13 0.42 3.41
N VAL A 50 -9.16 1.31 3.28
CA VAL A 50 -9.32 2.67 2.76
C VAL A 50 -8.81 2.71 1.32
N SER A 51 -9.57 3.35 0.44
CA SER A 51 -9.21 3.44 -0.98
C SER A 51 -9.47 4.82 -1.57
N GLY A 52 -8.81 5.08 -2.69
CA GLY A 52 -8.97 6.28 -3.51
C GLY A 52 -9.83 5.99 -4.73
N ILE A 53 -9.59 6.70 -5.83
CA ILE A 53 -10.37 6.55 -7.06
C ILE A 53 -9.55 5.83 -8.12
N GLY A 54 -10.15 4.81 -8.75
CA GLY A 54 -9.55 4.02 -9.82
C GLY A 54 -10.15 2.63 -9.91
N CYS A 55 -9.68 1.79 -10.83
CA CYS A 55 -10.03 0.36 -10.84
C CYS A 55 -9.65 -0.28 -9.50
N SER A 56 -8.42 -0.03 -9.07
CA SER A 56 -7.87 -0.40 -7.76
C SER A 56 -8.72 0.11 -6.59
N GLY A 57 -9.26 1.33 -6.71
CA GLY A 57 -10.10 1.98 -5.70
C GLY A 57 -11.38 1.21 -5.34
N ARG A 58 -11.85 0.31 -6.22
CA ARG A 58 -13.05 -0.50 -5.96
C ARG A 58 -12.82 -1.64 -4.96
N LEU A 59 -11.57 -1.96 -4.63
CA LEU A 59 -11.22 -3.13 -3.83
C LEU A 59 -12.02 -3.27 -2.52
N PRO A 60 -12.22 -2.22 -1.69
CA PRO A 60 -12.92 -2.39 -0.41
C PRO A 60 -14.34 -2.92 -0.55
N ILE A 61 -15.01 -2.64 -1.67
CA ILE A 61 -16.39 -3.05 -1.97
C ILE A 61 -16.52 -4.58 -2.01
N PHE A 62 -15.44 -5.29 -2.37
CA PHE A 62 -15.45 -6.74 -2.56
C PHE A 62 -15.22 -7.51 -1.26
N THR A 63 -15.00 -6.82 -0.13
CA THR A 63 -14.72 -7.43 1.17
C THR A 63 -15.81 -7.11 2.19
N LYS A 64 -15.95 -7.95 3.21
CA LYS A 64 -16.81 -7.71 4.39
C LYS A 64 -16.10 -6.91 5.50
N CYS A 65 -14.86 -6.47 5.30
CA CYS A 65 -14.20 -5.53 6.20
C CYS A 65 -14.91 -4.18 6.18
N TYR A 66 -14.68 -3.33 7.17
CA TYR A 66 -15.08 -1.93 7.03
C TYR A 66 -14.36 -1.30 5.84
N GLY A 67 -15.10 -0.71 4.91
CA GLY A 67 -14.55 -0.12 3.69
C GLY A 67 -14.81 1.38 3.64
N PHE A 68 -13.79 2.15 3.25
CA PHE A 68 -13.94 3.58 2.93
C PHE A 68 -13.44 3.84 1.51
N HIS A 69 -14.33 4.23 0.61
CA HIS A 69 -14.00 4.65 -0.76
C HIS A 69 -14.03 6.17 -0.82
N GLY A 70 -12.85 6.77 -0.69
CA GLY A 70 -12.67 8.21 -0.57
C GLY A 70 -12.57 8.91 -1.92
N VAL A 71 -11.92 10.08 -1.90
CA VAL A 71 -11.68 10.87 -3.11
C VAL A 71 -10.26 10.64 -3.64
N HIS A 72 -10.05 10.98 -4.91
CA HIS A 72 -8.83 10.66 -5.64
C HIS A 72 -7.57 11.20 -4.96
N GLY A 73 -6.61 10.31 -4.72
CA GLY A 73 -5.33 10.58 -4.06
C GLY A 73 -5.41 11.00 -2.61
N ARG A 74 -6.52 10.75 -1.92
CA ARG A 74 -6.66 11.03 -0.47
C ARG A 74 -6.63 9.78 0.41
N VAL A 75 -6.15 8.65 -0.12
CA VAL A 75 -6.09 7.37 0.60
C VAL A 75 -5.27 7.48 1.87
N LEU A 76 -4.03 7.98 1.77
CA LEU A 76 -3.11 8.06 2.89
C LEU A 76 -3.55 9.05 3.98
N PRO A 77 -4.02 10.28 3.69
CA PRO A 77 -4.53 11.15 4.74
C PRO A 77 -5.77 10.57 5.41
N THR A 78 -6.71 9.97 4.66
CA THR A 78 -7.87 9.30 5.25
C THR A 78 -7.48 8.11 6.12
N ALA A 79 -6.62 7.22 5.63
CA ALA A 79 -6.13 6.06 6.39
C ALA A 79 -5.37 6.48 7.66
N THR A 80 -4.59 7.57 7.57
CA THR A 80 -3.92 8.16 8.75
C THR A 80 -4.93 8.61 9.79
N GLY A 81 -5.99 9.32 9.36
CA GLY A 81 -7.06 9.75 10.27
C GLY A 81 -7.74 8.57 10.96
N VAL A 82 -8.09 7.52 10.20
CA VAL A 82 -8.69 6.28 10.76
C VAL A 82 -7.77 5.66 11.81
N LYS A 83 -6.48 5.48 11.49
CA LYS A 83 -5.53 4.82 12.39
C LYS A 83 -5.25 5.64 13.65
N LEU A 84 -5.13 6.96 13.54
CA LEU A 84 -4.88 7.83 14.68
C LEU A 84 -6.11 7.97 15.59
N ALA A 85 -7.31 7.99 15.01
CA ALA A 85 -8.56 8.02 15.78
C ALA A 85 -8.79 6.73 16.56
N ASN A 86 -8.40 5.57 16.01
CA ASN A 86 -8.47 4.30 16.71
C ASN A 86 -7.25 3.39 16.41
N PRO A 87 -6.18 3.48 17.23
CA PRO A 87 -4.94 2.72 17.04
C PRO A 87 -5.09 1.20 17.06
N LYS A 88 -6.20 0.67 17.59
CA LYS A 88 -6.49 -0.77 17.66
C LYS A 88 -6.89 -1.37 16.31
N LEU A 89 -7.29 -0.55 15.35
CA LEU A 89 -7.71 -1.01 14.03
C LEU A 89 -6.52 -1.46 13.19
N THR A 90 -6.73 -2.53 12.42
CA THR A 90 -5.86 -2.87 11.29
C THR A 90 -6.28 -2.03 10.10
N VAL A 91 -5.41 -1.15 9.61
CA VAL A 91 -5.74 -0.22 8.53
C VAL A 91 -4.91 -0.55 7.29
N ILE A 92 -5.62 -0.87 6.21
CA ILE A 92 -5.05 -1.21 4.91
C ILE A 92 -5.48 -0.14 3.91
N ALA A 93 -4.53 0.59 3.37
CA ALA A 93 -4.72 1.52 2.27
C ALA A 93 -4.51 0.78 0.94
N VAL A 94 -5.37 1.04 -0.04
CA VAL A 94 -5.25 0.48 -1.40
C VAL A 94 -5.48 1.58 -2.44
N GLY A 95 -4.71 1.60 -3.51
CA GLY A 95 -4.83 2.62 -4.55
C GLY A 95 -4.03 2.27 -5.79
N GLY A 96 -4.27 2.99 -6.89
CA GLY A 96 -3.49 2.85 -8.11
C GLY A 96 -2.19 3.64 -8.03
N ASP A 97 -1.29 3.36 -8.97
CA ASP A 97 -0.11 4.17 -9.29
C ASP A 97 -0.46 5.67 -9.50
N GLY A 98 -1.49 5.99 -10.29
CA GLY A 98 -1.95 7.37 -10.48
C GLY A 98 -2.52 8.02 -9.23
N ASP A 99 -3.36 7.27 -8.51
CA ASP A 99 -3.98 7.72 -7.28
C ASP A 99 -2.92 8.05 -6.21
N GLY A 100 -1.89 7.19 -6.07
CA GLY A 100 -0.86 7.35 -5.04
C GLY A 100 0.34 8.23 -5.42
N LEU A 101 0.78 8.22 -6.68
CA LEU A 101 2.00 8.92 -7.10
C LEU A 101 1.75 10.17 -7.94
N ALA A 102 0.56 10.34 -8.53
CA ALA A 102 0.21 11.60 -9.19
C ALA A 102 -0.47 12.54 -8.17
N ILE A 103 -1.80 12.58 -8.15
CA ILE A 103 -2.57 13.50 -7.30
C ILE A 103 -2.40 13.22 -5.79
N GLY A 104 -2.06 11.98 -5.41
CA GLY A 104 -1.74 11.60 -4.04
C GLY A 104 -0.26 11.74 -3.66
N GLY A 105 0.61 12.09 -4.62
CA GLY A 105 2.06 12.06 -4.44
C GLY A 105 2.57 12.93 -3.29
N GLY A 106 1.89 14.04 -2.99
CA GLY A 106 2.21 14.91 -1.86
C GLY A 106 1.96 14.29 -0.49
N HIS A 107 1.07 13.30 -0.37
CA HIS A 107 0.75 12.68 0.93
C HIS A 107 1.67 11.52 1.28
N PHE A 108 2.21 10.82 0.26
CA PHE A 108 3.10 9.68 0.44
C PHE A 108 4.33 9.98 1.32
N PRO A 109 5.13 11.05 1.07
CA PRO A 109 6.28 11.36 1.92
C PRO A 109 5.87 11.66 3.37
N HIS A 110 4.69 12.22 3.60
CA HIS A 110 4.24 12.55 4.95
C HIS A 110 3.69 11.35 5.71
N ALA A 111 3.10 10.36 5.03
CA ALA A 111 2.76 9.07 5.64
C ALA A 111 4.03 8.34 6.08
N ALA A 112 5.06 8.34 5.22
CA ALA A 112 6.37 7.76 5.51
C ALA A 112 7.08 8.47 6.67
N LYS A 113 7.18 9.81 6.62
CA LYS A 113 7.77 10.63 7.68
C LYS A 113 7.14 10.35 9.05
N ARG A 114 5.81 10.24 9.09
CA ARG A 114 5.07 9.98 10.33
C ARG A 114 5.20 8.54 10.81
N ASN A 115 5.58 7.60 9.93
CA ASN A 115 5.63 6.17 10.24
C ASN A 115 4.32 5.66 10.86
N VAL A 116 3.17 6.08 10.30
CA VAL A 116 1.86 5.65 10.81
C VAL A 116 1.68 4.15 10.54
N ASP A 117 1.21 3.38 11.54
CA ASP A 117 0.97 1.92 11.46
C ASP A 117 -0.20 1.58 10.50
N ILE A 118 0.06 1.73 9.20
CA ILE A 118 -0.85 1.45 8.08
C ILE A 118 -0.08 0.71 6.98
N THR A 119 -0.73 -0.24 6.32
CA THR A 119 -0.18 -0.91 5.13
C THR A 119 -0.76 -0.31 3.86
N TYR A 120 0.08 0.24 2.99
CA TYR A 120 -0.32 0.75 1.69
C TYR A 120 0.06 -0.20 0.56
N ILE A 121 -0.96 -0.76 -0.11
CA ILE A 121 -0.83 -1.61 -1.28
C ILE A 121 -1.11 -0.76 -2.52
N MET A 122 -0.07 -0.45 -3.27
CA MET A 122 -0.19 0.27 -4.55
C MET A 122 -0.29 -0.73 -5.69
N MET A 123 -1.45 -0.76 -6.32
CA MET A 123 -1.76 -1.60 -7.47
C MET A 123 -1.27 -0.89 -8.74
N ASP A 124 -0.03 -1.16 -9.12
CA ASP A 124 0.63 -0.51 -10.25
C ASP A 124 0.39 -1.30 -11.54
N ASN A 125 -0.45 -0.73 -12.40
CA ASN A 125 -0.72 -1.21 -13.76
C ASN A 125 -0.10 -0.31 -14.84
N SER A 126 0.62 0.72 -14.41
CA SER A 126 1.29 1.73 -15.23
C SER A 126 0.36 2.44 -16.22
N VAL A 127 -0.91 2.62 -15.86
CA VAL A 127 -1.93 3.25 -16.72
C VAL A 127 -3.17 3.70 -15.93
N TYR A 128 -3.79 4.82 -16.27
CA TYR A 128 -5.09 5.19 -15.71
C TYR A 128 -6.22 4.38 -16.34
N GLY A 129 -6.42 3.15 -15.87
CA GLY A 129 -7.36 2.20 -16.45
C GLY A 129 -8.82 2.66 -16.41
N LEU A 130 -9.29 3.19 -15.28
CA LEU A 130 -10.69 3.58 -15.10
C LEU A 130 -11.10 4.75 -16.02
N THR A 131 -10.16 5.66 -16.29
CA THR A 131 -10.37 6.82 -17.16
C THR A 131 -10.03 6.54 -18.62
N LYS A 132 -9.87 5.26 -18.99
CA LYS A 132 -9.67 4.76 -20.36
C LYS A 132 -8.25 4.93 -20.92
N GLY A 133 -7.24 4.79 -20.07
CA GLY A 133 -5.92 4.35 -20.51
C GLY A 133 -4.85 5.42 -20.62
N GLN A 134 -4.97 6.58 -19.97
CA GLN A 134 -3.93 7.63 -19.98
C GLN A 134 -2.64 7.13 -19.31
N GLY A 135 -1.50 7.71 -19.70
CA GLY A 135 -0.24 7.47 -19.00
C GLY A 135 -0.30 7.86 -17.52
N SER A 136 0.34 7.08 -16.68
CA SER A 136 0.52 7.30 -15.25
C SER A 136 1.97 7.67 -14.93
N PRO A 137 2.30 8.06 -13.69
CA PRO A 137 3.69 8.32 -13.30
C PRO A 137 4.62 7.12 -13.45
N THR A 138 4.10 5.90 -13.54
CA THR A 138 4.89 4.66 -13.67
C THR A 138 4.90 4.10 -15.08
N THR A 139 4.23 4.73 -16.05
CA THR A 139 4.27 4.34 -17.46
C THR A 139 5.69 4.50 -18.03
N SER A 140 6.36 3.38 -18.33
CA SER A 140 7.64 3.37 -19.02
C SER A 140 7.49 3.83 -20.48
N SER A 141 8.55 4.44 -21.01
CA SER A 141 8.68 4.70 -22.46
C SER A 141 8.74 3.41 -23.29
N ASP A 142 9.02 2.26 -22.67
CA ASP A 142 8.94 0.93 -23.28
C ASP A 142 7.49 0.47 -23.53
N PHE A 143 6.50 1.15 -22.95
CA PHE A 143 5.10 0.74 -23.03
C PHE A 143 4.36 1.50 -24.13
N HIS A 144 3.70 0.76 -25.01
CA HIS A 144 2.85 1.30 -26.07
C HIS A 144 1.39 1.32 -25.62
N LEU A 145 0.94 2.46 -25.11
CA LEU A 145 -0.45 2.67 -24.71
C LEU A 145 -1.29 3.13 -25.91
N LYS A 146 -2.51 2.59 -26.04
CA LYS A 146 -3.45 2.98 -27.12
C LYS A 146 -3.80 4.48 -27.10
N SER A 147 -3.84 5.09 -25.92
CA SER A 147 -4.15 6.51 -25.72
C SER A 147 -2.96 7.44 -26.00
N LEU A 148 -1.74 6.89 -26.10
CA LEU A 148 -0.50 7.62 -26.31
C LEU A 148 0.15 7.14 -27.60
N PRO A 149 -0.35 7.56 -28.78
CA PRO A 149 0.11 7.07 -30.08
C PRO A 149 1.59 7.37 -30.35
N TYR A 150 2.17 8.34 -29.64
CA TYR A 150 3.58 8.74 -29.76
C TYR A 150 4.43 8.32 -28.55
N GLY A 151 3.88 7.50 -27.65
CA GLY A 151 4.51 7.05 -26.42
C GLY A 151 4.62 8.14 -25.35
N VAL A 152 5.23 7.79 -24.20
CA VAL A 152 5.60 8.71 -23.13
C VAL A 152 7.04 9.20 -23.38
N ARG A 153 7.28 10.50 -23.19
CA ARG A 153 8.64 11.11 -23.29
C ARG A 153 9.35 11.24 -21.95
N GLU A 154 8.58 11.24 -20.88
CA GLU A 154 9.06 11.38 -19.51
C GLU A 154 9.66 10.06 -19.01
N VAL A 155 10.62 10.17 -18.08
CA VAL A 155 11.15 9.01 -17.36
C VAL A 155 10.14 8.64 -16.28
N ASN A 156 9.78 7.35 -16.22
CA ASN A 156 8.83 6.87 -15.23
C ASN A 156 9.42 6.93 -13.81
N LEU A 157 8.56 7.20 -12.85
CA LEU A 157 8.89 7.08 -11.43
C LEU A 157 9.06 5.61 -11.06
N ASN A 158 9.94 5.35 -10.09
CA ASN A 158 10.10 4.03 -9.50
C ASN A 158 9.51 4.02 -8.08
N PRO A 159 8.38 3.32 -7.84
CA PRO A 159 7.70 3.35 -6.54
C PRO A 159 8.57 2.86 -5.38
N VAL A 160 9.43 1.86 -5.61
CA VAL A 160 10.34 1.33 -4.57
C VAL A 160 11.44 2.32 -4.26
N ALA A 161 12.06 2.93 -5.29
CA ALA A 161 13.10 3.93 -5.08
C ALA A 161 12.56 5.14 -4.30
N LEU A 162 11.36 5.61 -4.64
CA LEU A 162 10.68 6.70 -3.92
C LEU A 162 10.37 6.31 -2.46
N ALA A 163 9.83 5.11 -2.23
CA ALA A 163 9.55 4.65 -0.87
C ALA A 163 10.82 4.58 0.00
N LEU A 164 11.93 4.08 -0.57
CA LEU A 164 13.23 4.08 0.10
C LEU A 164 13.69 5.53 0.35
N ALA A 165 13.62 6.42 -0.63
CA ALA A 165 14.01 7.82 -0.47
C ALA A 165 13.21 8.54 0.64
N TYR A 166 11.92 8.25 0.77
CA TYR A 166 11.05 8.80 1.81
C TYR A 166 11.20 8.13 3.18
N ASN A 167 12.16 7.21 3.34
CA ASN A 167 12.38 6.45 4.58
C ASN A 167 11.13 5.65 5.00
N VAL A 168 10.42 4.98 4.10
CA VAL A 168 9.38 4.04 4.49
C VAL A 168 10.00 2.89 5.31
N SER A 169 9.37 2.47 6.40
CA SER A 169 9.94 1.50 7.35
C SER A 169 9.75 0.04 6.94
N TYR A 170 8.86 -0.25 6.00
CA TYR A 170 8.76 -1.55 5.33
C TYR A 170 8.49 -1.33 3.84
N VAL A 171 9.37 -1.82 2.96
CA VAL A 171 9.26 -1.67 1.50
C VAL A 171 9.36 -3.03 0.83
N ALA A 172 8.32 -3.39 0.10
CA ALA A 172 8.28 -4.63 -0.67
C ALA A 172 7.76 -4.40 -2.10
N ARG A 173 8.09 -5.33 -3.01
CA ARG A 173 7.48 -5.43 -4.33
C ARG A 173 6.89 -6.81 -4.54
N ALA A 174 5.68 -6.87 -5.04
CA ALA A 174 4.96 -8.10 -5.35
C ALA A 174 4.44 -8.05 -6.80
N TYR A 175 4.12 -9.22 -7.35
CA TYR A 175 3.54 -9.34 -8.70
C TYR A 175 2.29 -10.21 -8.65
N SER A 176 1.20 -9.76 -9.27
CA SER A 176 -0.09 -10.46 -9.25
C SER A 176 -0.04 -11.86 -9.88
N GLY A 177 0.98 -12.14 -10.71
CA GLY A 177 1.27 -13.48 -11.21
C GLY A 177 1.97 -14.43 -10.22
N GLN A 178 2.37 -13.96 -9.03
CA GLN A 178 2.99 -14.74 -7.96
C GLN A 178 2.21 -14.58 -6.64
N ILE A 179 0.98 -15.12 -6.62
CA ILE A 179 0.01 -14.91 -5.52
C ILE A 179 0.55 -15.37 -4.16
N GLU A 180 1.27 -16.49 -4.09
CA GLU A 180 1.78 -17.01 -2.81
C GLU A 180 2.81 -16.07 -2.17
N GLN A 181 3.78 -15.61 -2.95
CA GLN A 181 4.75 -14.61 -2.50
C GLN A 181 4.06 -13.31 -2.12
N MET A 182 3.10 -12.85 -2.93
CA MET A 182 2.32 -11.63 -2.65
C MET A 182 1.54 -11.75 -1.33
N THR A 183 0.92 -12.90 -1.06
CA THR A 183 0.24 -13.17 0.21
C THR A 183 1.21 -13.03 1.38
N GLN A 184 2.38 -13.65 1.31
CA GLN A 184 3.38 -13.56 2.37
C GLN A 184 3.82 -12.12 2.61
N LEU A 185 4.11 -11.36 1.55
CA LEU A 185 4.52 -9.96 1.65
C LEU A 185 3.43 -9.06 2.24
N TYR A 186 2.15 -9.33 1.95
CA TYR A 186 1.03 -8.61 2.58
C TYR A 186 0.88 -8.97 4.05
N THR A 187 0.96 -10.26 4.40
CA THR A 187 0.93 -10.71 5.79
C THR A 187 2.03 -10.05 6.63
N ASP A 188 3.26 -10.00 6.10
CA ASP A 188 4.39 -9.39 6.79
C ASP A 188 4.27 -7.85 6.85
N ALA A 189 3.76 -7.21 5.79
CA ALA A 189 3.50 -5.78 5.77
C ALA A 189 2.44 -5.35 6.80
N ILE A 190 1.35 -6.11 6.95
CA ILE A 190 0.28 -5.85 7.92
C ILE A 190 0.76 -6.11 9.35
N ARG A 191 1.68 -7.06 9.55
CA ARG A 191 2.27 -7.34 10.87
C ARG A 191 3.28 -6.27 11.31
N HIS A 192 3.99 -5.67 10.36
CA HIS A 192 4.99 -4.63 10.62
C HIS A 192 4.35 -3.43 11.34
N LYS A 193 5.03 -2.92 12.37
CA LYS A 193 4.59 -1.76 13.15
C LYS A 193 5.20 -0.49 12.58
N GLY A 194 4.40 0.22 11.79
CA GLY A 194 4.82 1.43 11.10
C GLY A 194 4.24 1.50 9.69
N PHE A 195 4.74 2.44 8.91
CA PHE A 195 4.23 2.62 7.55
C PHE A 195 4.85 1.57 6.61
N SER A 196 4.00 0.64 6.15
CA SER A 196 4.38 -0.39 5.19
C SER A 196 3.93 -0.01 3.78
N PHE A 197 4.82 -0.12 2.81
CA PHE A 197 4.52 0.07 1.39
C PHE A 197 4.79 -1.22 0.61
N VAL A 198 3.78 -1.68 -0.12
CA VAL A 198 3.91 -2.79 -1.05
C VAL A 198 3.57 -2.30 -2.45
N HIS A 199 4.58 -2.25 -3.31
CA HIS A 199 4.42 -2.01 -4.74
C HIS A 199 3.94 -3.31 -5.40
N SER A 200 2.64 -3.39 -5.70
CA SER A 200 2.00 -4.57 -6.27
C SER A 200 1.77 -4.38 -7.77
N ILE A 201 2.63 -5.00 -8.56
CA ILE A 201 2.52 -4.99 -10.02
C ILE A 201 1.26 -5.77 -10.42
N SER A 202 0.37 -5.10 -11.15
CA SER A 202 -0.97 -5.57 -11.50
C SER A 202 -1.28 -5.25 -12.98
N PRO A 203 -1.01 -6.14 -13.95
CA PRO A 203 -1.21 -5.81 -15.36
C PRO A 203 -2.65 -5.46 -15.74
N CYS A 204 -2.84 -4.44 -16.58
CA CYS A 204 -4.13 -4.03 -17.13
C CYS A 204 -4.33 -4.59 -18.55
N THR A 205 -5.03 -5.71 -18.68
CA THR A 205 -5.20 -6.41 -19.99
C THR A 205 -5.89 -5.58 -21.08
N VAL A 206 -6.62 -4.53 -20.72
CA VAL A 206 -7.38 -3.70 -21.69
C VAL A 206 -6.53 -2.58 -22.29
N PHE A 207 -5.76 -1.88 -21.45
CA PHE A 207 -5.05 -0.65 -21.83
C PHE A 207 -3.52 -0.78 -21.78
N ASN A 208 -2.97 -1.69 -20.98
CA ASN A 208 -1.53 -1.91 -20.83
C ASN A 208 -1.21 -3.36 -20.41
N ASP A 209 -1.29 -4.29 -21.36
CA ASP A 209 -1.01 -5.70 -21.08
C ASP A 209 0.49 -5.96 -20.94
N THR A 210 0.94 -5.99 -19.70
CA THR A 210 2.34 -6.16 -19.31
C THR A 210 2.66 -7.57 -18.80
N TYR A 211 1.76 -8.56 -18.94
CA TYR A 211 2.03 -9.92 -18.45
C TYR A 211 3.26 -10.55 -19.10
N LYS A 212 3.42 -10.41 -20.43
CA LYS A 212 4.60 -10.91 -21.12
C LYS A 212 5.87 -10.20 -20.63
N TYR A 213 5.83 -8.87 -20.55
CA TYR A 213 6.94 -8.05 -20.10
C TYR A 213 7.45 -8.47 -18.72
N TYR A 214 6.55 -8.62 -17.74
CA TYR A 214 6.93 -8.98 -16.38
C TYR A 214 7.35 -10.44 -16.24
N ARG A 215 6.68 -11.40 -16.90
CA ARG A 215 7.08 -12.84 -16.83
C ARG A 215 8.53 -13.08 -17.23
N GLU A 216 9.06 -12.30 -18.17
CA GLU A 216 10.45 -12.41 -18.63
C GLU A 216 11.48 -11.75 -17.71
N ARG A 217 11.03 -10.87 -16.79
CA ARG A 217 11.93 -9.97 -16.04
C ARG A 217 11.83 -10.13 -14.52
N VAL A 218 10.73 -10.64 -13.99
CA VAL A 218 10.57 -10.78 -12.55
C VAL A 218 11.55 -11.81 -12.00
N ALA A 219 12.19 -11.47 -10.89
CA ALA A 219 13.13 -12.35 -10.19
C ALA A 219 12.96 -12.17 -8.68
N GLY A 220 13.20 -13.22 -7.90
CA GLY A 220 13.29 -13.06 -6.44
C GLY A 220 14.52 -12.24 -6.07
N ILE A 221 14.40 -11.41 -5.03
CA ILE A 221 15.56 -10.77 -4.39
C ILE A 221 16.57 -11.85 -3.96
N PRO A 222 17.90 -11.63 -4.14
CA PRO A 222 18.93 -12.56 -3.68
C PRO A 222 18.80 -12.91 -2.19
N LYS A 223 19.13 -14.14 -1.79
CA LYS A 223 18.95 -14.61 -0.41
C LYS A 223 19.90 -13.92 0.57
N GLU A 224 21.01 -13.39 0.05
CA GLU A 224 22.07 -12.70 0.76
C GLU A 224 21.71 -11.25 1.07
N HIS A 225 20.60 -10.75 0.51
CA HIS A 225 20.12 -9.39 0.76
C HIS A 225 19.72 -9.21 2.23
N ASP A 226 20.35 -8.26 2.91
CA ASP A 226 19.95 -7.83 4.24
C ASP A 226 18.86 -6.76 4.14
N PRO A 227 17.61 -7.03 4.60
CA PRO A 227 16.55 -6.04 4.59
C PRO A 227 16.78 -4.86 5.53
N ALA A 228 17.80 -4.88 6.39
CA ALA A 228 18.21 -3.71 7.17
C ALA A 228 19.17 -2.76 6.41
N ASP A 229 19.79 -3.22 5.32
CA ASP A 229 20.69 -2.39 4.51
C ASP A 229 19.93 -1.62 3.44
N LYS A 230 19.64 -0.36 3.74
CA LYS A 230 18.96 0.57 2.83
C LYS A 230 19.74 0.83 1.54
N LYS A 231 21.08 0.83 1.60
CA LYS A 231 21.91 1.07 0.42
C LYS A 231 21.84 -0.12 -0.53
N ALA A 232 22.00 -1.35 0.00
CA ALA A 232 21.81 -2.56 -0.77
C ALA A 232 20.40 -2.63 -1.40
N ALA A 233 19.38 -2.21 -0.65
CA ALA A 233 18.01 -2.11 -1.16
C ALA A 233 17.87 -1.13 -2.35
N LEU A 234 18.62 -0.02 -2.35
CA LEU A 234 18.66 0.93 -3.46
C LEU A 234 19.35 0.34 -4.70
N ASP A 235 20.40 -0.45 -4.54
CA ASP A 235 21.11 -1.06 -5.67
C ASP A 235 20.23 -2.09 -6.41
N LEU A 236 19.36 -2.81 -5.67
CA LEU A 236 18.43 -3.77 -6.26
C LEU A 236 17.47 -3.12 -7.28
N TRP A 237 16.94 -1.93 -7.02
CA TRP A 237 16.00 -1.33 -7.98
C TRP A 237 16.68 -0.84 -9.26
N GLN A 238 17.96 -0.50 -9.21
CA GLN A 238 18.74 0.00 -10.36
C GLN A 238 19.17 -1.10 -11.34
N THR A 239 18.96 -2.37 -10.98
CA THR A 239 19.37 -3.51 -11.80
C THR A 239 18.57 -3.54 -13.11
N ARG A 240 19.23 -3.24 -14.23
CA ARG A 240 18.62 -3.29 -15.56
C ARG A 240 18.22 -4.71 -15.94
N GLY A 241 17.08 -4.85 -16.61
CA GLY A 241 16.60 -6.13 -17.14
C GLY A 241 15.97 -7.07 -16.11
N LYS A 242 16.04 -6.78 -14.82
CA LYS A 242 15.37 -7.55 -13.76
C LYS A 242 14.40 -6.68 -12.97
N VAL A 243 13.26 -7.27 -12.61
CA VAL A 243 12.26 -6.67 -11.74
C VAL A 243 12.22 -7.50 -10.47
N TYR A 244 13.01 -7.10 -9.47
CA TYR A 244 13.08 -7.86 -8.23
C TYR A 244 11.78 -7.82 -7.43
N LEU A 245 11.39 -8.98 -6.91
CA LEU A 245 10.22 -9.21 -6.05
C LEU A 245 10.68 -9.71 -4.69
N GLY A 246 10.03 -9.22 -3.64
CA GLY A 246 10.37 -9.55 -2.26
C GLY A 246 10.41 -8.33 -1.35
N LEU A 247 10.97 -8.54 -0.16
CA LEU A 247 11.22 -7.51 0.84
C LEU A 247 12.53 -6.77 0.52
N PHE A 248 12.43 -5.48 0.18
CA PHE A 248 13.59 -4.63 -0.09
C PHE A 248 14.17 -4.07 1.20
N TYR A 249 13.32 -3.60 2.11
CA TYR A 249 13.79 -2.90 3.31
C TYR A 249 12.81 -3.08 4.48
N ARG A 250 13.35 -3.22 5.69
CA ARG A 250 12.60 -3.24 6.94
C ARG A 250 13.41 -2.60 8.07
N ASP A 251 12.81 -1.62 8.72
CA ASP A 251 13.35 -0.85 9.83
C ASP A 251 12.34 -0.85 10.99
N LEU A 252 12.71 -1.46 12.10
CA LEU A 252 11.85 -1.55 13.28
C LEU A 252 12.05 -0.31 14.14
N ARG A 253 11.05 0.58 14.13
CA ARG A 253 11.06 1.82 14.91
C ARG A 253 9.66 2.24 15.33
N GLU A 254 9.59 3.12 16.33
CA GLU A 254 8.34 3.58 16.93
C GLU A 254 7.40 4.21 15.87
N ASP A 255 6.15 3.76 15.83
CA ASP A 255 5.10 4.34 14.99
C ASP A 255 4.46 5.58 15.65
N LEU A 256 3.75 6.39 14.87
CA LEU A 256 3.13 7.62 15.38
C LEU A 256 2.11 7.37 16.51
N SER A 257 1.32 6.31 16.42
CA SER A 257 0.30 6.03 17.45
C SER A 257 0.95 5.69 18.78
N SER A 258 2.06 4.94 18.77
CA SER A 258 2.87 4.66 19.96
C SER A 258 3.50 5.92 20.55
N GLN A 259 4.07 6.80 19.71
CA GLN A 259 4.61 8.10 20.14
C GLN A 259 3.55 8.98 20.83
N VAL A 260 2.37 9.08 20.23
CA VAL A 260 1.24 9.87 20.78
C VAL A 260 0.75 9.27 22.09
N ALA A 261 0.62 7.95 22.19
CA ALA A 261 0.19 7.28 23.41
C ALA A 261 1.18 7.49 24.57
N ARG A 262 2.49 7.41 24.27
CA ARG A 262 3.56 7.70 25.23
C ARG A 262 3.51 9.14 25.73
N LEU A 263 3.39 10.11 24.83
CA LEU A 263 3.27 11.53 25.18
C LEU A 263 2.04 11.79 26.04
N SER A 264 0.89 11.23 25.65
CA SER A 264 -0.38 11.40 26.35
C SER A 264 -0.34 10.81 27.76
N SER A 265 0.31 9.66 27.92
CA SER A 265 0.48 9.01 29.23
C SER A 265 1.40 9.82 30.13
N GLY A 266 2.50 10.36 29.58
CA GLY A 266 3.42 11.23 30.31
C GLY A 266 2.74 12.52 30.80
N LEU A 267 1.94 13.17 29.94
CA LEU A 267 1.20 14.39 30.31
C LEU A 267 0.19 14.12 31.43
N LYS A 268 -0.55 13.01 31.36
CA LYS A 268 -1.49 12.61 32.44
C LYS A 268 -0.77 12.33 33.75
N ALA A 269 0.40 11.69 33.71
CA ALA A 269 1.20 11.41 34.90
C ALA A 269 1.77 12.69 35.54
N ALA A 270 2.05 13.71 34.73
CA ALA A 270 2.55 15.01 35.19
C ALA A 270 1.46 15.96 35.72
N GLY A 271 0.21 15.50 35.84
CA GLY A 271 -0.93 16.32 36.29
C GLY A 271 -1.59 17.14 35.17
N GLY A 272 -0.90 17.35 34.05
CA GLY A 272 -1.34 18.22 32.95
C GLY A 272 -1.42 19.69 33.36
N ALA A 273 -1.37 20.61 32.39
CA ALA A 273 -1.76 22.00 32.60
C ALA A 273 -3.20 22.16 32.16
N THR A 274 -4.02 22.82 32.98
CA THR A 274 -5.35 23.28 32.56
C THR A 274 -5.21 24.43 31.57
N MET A 275 -6.31 24.80 30.90
CA MET A 275 -6.28 25.97 30.03
C MET A 275 -6.00 27.24 30.86
N GLU A 276 -6.53 27.27 32.08
CA GLU A 276 -6.34 28.33 33.06
C GLU A 276 -4.87 28.43 33.48
N ASP A 277 -4.22 27.32 33.84
CA ASP A 277 -2.78 27.31 34.20
C ASP A 277 -1.92 27.87 33.07
N LEU A 278 -2.24 27.55 31.82
CA LEU A 278 -1.52 28.06 30.65
C LEU A 278 -1.77 29.55 30.43
N LEU A 279 -2.99 30.04 30.66
CA LEU A 279 -3.32 31.46 30.50
C LEU A 279 -2.62 32.32 31.54
N ASP A 280 -2.52 31.83 32.77
CA ASP A 280 -1.82 32.51 33.87
C ASP A 280 -0.31 32.66 33.62
N GLU A 281 0.31 31.85 32.74
CA GLU A 281 1.71 32.05 32.33
C GLU A 281 1.92 33.27 31.42
N PHE A 282 0.85 33.82 30.83
CA PHE A 282 0.91 34.95 29.88
C PHE A 282 0.31 36.27 30.40
N VAL A 283 -0.20 36.30 31.63
CA VAL A 283 -0.79 37.48 32.29
C VAL A 283 0.08 37.94 33.46
#